data_AF-A0A659QZS3-F1
#
_entry.id   AF-A0A659QZS3-F1
#
_cell.length_a   1.000
_cell.length_b   1.000
_cell.length_c   1.000
_cell.angle_alpha   90.00
_cell.angle_beta   90.00
_cell.angle_gamma   90.00
#
_symmetry.space_group_name_H-M   'P 1'
#
loop_
_entity.id
_entity.type
_entity.pdbx_description
1 polymer ?
#
loop_
_entity_poly.entity_id
_entity_poly.type
_entity_poly.pdbx_seq_one_letter_code
_entity_poly.pdbx_strand_id
1 'polypeptide(L)'
;MSQDNNNSQGPVPLAARKGVIPLTFVMLGLTFFSASMWTGGTLGTGLSYNDFFLAVLFGNLLLGIYTAFLGYIGAKTGLSTHLLARYSFGVKGSWLPSLLLGGTQVGWFGVGVAMFAIPVSKATGIDANILIAVSGLLMTLTIFFGISALTILSIVAVPAIVILGSYSVWLAISGVGGLEHLKTIVPQTPLDFSSALALVVGSFVSAGTLTADFVRFGRHAKSAVLIAMVAFFLGNSLMFIFGAAGAAAVGQAEIADVMRAQ
;
A
#
# COMPACT_ATOMS: atom_id res chain seq x y z
N MET A 1 5.36 -33.70 -6.73
CA MET A 1 4.69 -32.42 -7.05
C MET A 1 4.34 -31.76 -5.72
N SER A 2 5.03 -30.70 -5.32
CA SER A 2 4.64 -29.92 -4.15
C SER A 2 3.22 -29.38 -4.39
N GLN A 3 2.32 -29.53 -3.41
CA GLN A 3 1.04 -28.85 -3.45
C GLN A 3 1.31 -27.34 -3.47
N ASP A 4 0.98 -26.70 -4.59
CA ASP A 4 1.07 -25.26 -4.74
C ASP A 4 -0.08 -24.61 -3.93
N ASN A 5 0.19 -24.36 -2.66
CA ASN A 5 -0.78 -23.77 -1.72
C ASN A 5 -1.30 -22.39 -2.18
N ASN A 6 -0.61 -21.73 -3.12
CA ASN A 6 -0.98 -20.41 -3.65
C ASN A 6 -1.62 -20.46 -5.05
N ASN A 7 -1.84 -21.66 -5.62
CA ASN A 7 -2.41 -21.82 -6.98
C ASN A 7 -1.71 -20.89 -7.99
N SER A 8 -0.38 -20.83 -7.98
CA SER A 8 0.42 -19.93 -8.83
C SER A 8 0.33 -20.28 -10.32
N GLN A 9 0.11 -21.56 -10.64
CA GLN A 9 0.10 -22.07 -12.02
C GLN A 9 -1.29 -22.28 -12.62
N GLY A 10 -2.36 -21.93 -11.92
CA GLY A 10 -3.73 -22.19 -12.36
C GLY A 10 -4.79 -21.37 -11.63
N PRO A 11 -6.07 -21.50 -12.03
CA PRO A 11 -7.16 -20.78 -11.40
C PRO A 11 -7.37 -21.24 -9.95
N VAL A 12 -7.69 -20.30 -9.05
CA VAL A 12 -8.01 -20.62 -7.65
C VAL A 12 -9.29 -21.45 -7.56
N PRO A 13 -9.26 -22.67 -6.99
CA PRO A 13 -10.44 -23.51 -6.80
C PRO A 13 -11.50 -22.83 -5.93
N LEU A 14 -12.78 -23.08 -6.22
CA LEU A 14 -13.90 -22.49 -5.47
C LEU A 14 -13.82 -22.76 -3.96
N ALA A 15 -13.37 -23.95 -3.56
CA ALA A 15 -13.22 -24.34 -2.16
C ALA A 15 -12.15 -23.51 -1.41
N ALA A 16 -11.14 -23.00 -2.11
CA ALA A 16 -10.07 -22.18 -1.54
C ALA A 16 -10.43 -20.69 -1.45
N ARG A 17 -11.59 -20.27 -1.99
CA ARG A 17 -11.99 -18.86 -2.03
C ARG A 17 -12.50 -18.33 -0.70
N LYS A 18 -12.02 -17.15 -0.35
CA LYS A 18 -12.25 -16.43 0.91
C LYS A 18 -13.45 -15.48 0.81
N GLY A 19 -14.00 -15.13 1.97
CA GLY A 19 -15.05 -14.12 2.10
C GLY A 19 -14.54 -12.70 1.88
N VAL A 20 -15.48 -11.75 1.81
CA VAL A 20 -15.18 -10.34 1.53
C VAL A 20 -14.30 -9.72 2.63
N ILE A 21 -14.67 -9.91 3.89
CA ILE A 21 -13.98 -9.28 5.04
C ILE A 21 -12.48 -9.65 5.10
N PRO A 22 -12.08 -10.94 5.11
CA PRO A 22 -10.67 -11.32 5.06
C PRO A 22 -9.88 -10.67 3.92
N LEU A 23 -10.46 -10.64 2.72
CA LEU A 23 -9.80 -10.07 1.55
C LEU A 23 -9.71 -8.54 1.62
N THR A 24 -10.71 -7.87 2.19
CA THR A 24 -10.61 -6.43 2.47
C THR A 24 -9.44 -6.13 3.39
N PHE A 25 -9.25 -6.91 4.47
CA PHE A 25 -8.12 -6.71 5.37
C PHE A 25 -6.78 -6.97 4.68
N VAL A 26 -6.66 -8.05 3.90
CA VAL A 26 -5.45 -8.31 3.11
C VAL A 26 -5.12 -7.15 2.17
N MET A 27 -6.14 -6.65 1.45
CA MET A 27 -5.94 -5.56 0.49
C MET A 27 -5.68 -4.21 1.18
N LEU A 28 -6.31 -3.93 2.32
CA LEU A 28 -5.97 -2.76 3.14
C LEU A 28 -4.54 -2.87 3.68
N GLY A 29 -4.14 -4.06 4.14
CA GLY A 29 -2.79 -4.35 4.58
C GLY A 29 -1.75 -4.13 3.47
N LEU A 30 -2.09 -4.46 2.22
CA LEU A 30 -1.26 -4.13 1.05
C LEU A 30 -1.09 -2.62 0.85
N THR A 31 -2.16 -1.84 1.07
CA THR A 31 -2.12 -0.38 0.91
C THR A 31 -1.54 0.36 2.09
N PHE A 32 -1.43 -0.29 3.25
CA PHE A 32 -0.87 0.29 4.47
C PHE A 32 0.65 0.16 4.46
N PHE A 33 1.27 0.95 3.59
CA PHE A 33 2.69 0.90 3.33
C PHE A 33 3.34 2.25 3.61
N SER A 34 4.51 2.24 4.25
CA SER A 34 5.17 3.48 4.67
C SER A 34 5.57 4.38 3.49
N ALA A 35 5.81 3.84 2.30
CA ALA A 35 6.09 4.66 1.13
C ALA A 35 4.90 5.53 0.70
N SER A 36 3.65 5.08 0.94
CA SER A 36 2.47 5.93 0.76
C SER A 36 2.54 7.16 1.65
N MET A 37 2.97 7.00 2.90
CA MET A 37 3.11 8.12 3.82
C MET A 37 4.21 9.07 3.36
N TRP A 38 5.32 8.54 2.83
CA TRP A 38 6.37 9.39 2.25
C TRP A 38 5.83 10.26 1.10
N THR A 39 5.09 9.65 0.16
CA THR A 39 4.39 10.42 -0.90
C THR A 39 3.40 11.42 -0.30
N GLY A 40 2.61 11.01 0.69
CA GLY A 40 1.71 11.90 1.43
C GLY A 40 2.42 13.09 2.05
N GLY A 41 3.60 12.89 2.63
CA GLY A 41 4.45 13.94 3.19
C GLY A 41 4.93 14.92 2.11
N THR A 42 5.42 14.41 0.98
CA THR A 42 5.80 15.23 -0.18
C THR A 42 4.63 16.06 -0.71
N LEU A 43 3.43 15.47 -0.79
CA LEU A 43 2.22 16.19 -1.20
C LEU A 43 1.80 17.22 -0.14
N GLY A 44 1.89 16.88 1.15
CA GLY A 44 1.49 17.73 2.27
C GLY A 44 2.38 18.96 2.45
N THR A 45 3.66 18.89 2.09
CA THR A 45 4.58 20.04 2.11
C THR A 45 4.67 20.78 0.78
N GLY A 46 4.19 20.17 -0.31
CA GLY A 46 4.27 20.70 -1.67
C GLY A 46 2.98 21.33 -2.20
N LEU A 47 1.81 21.06 -1.60
CA LEU A 47 0.51 21.57 -2.06
C LEU A 47 -0.18 22.43 -1.01
N SER A 48 -1.09 23.28 -1.47
CA SER A 48 -2.05 23.91 -0.56
C SER A 48 -2.96 22.86 0.09
N TYR A 49 -3.58 23.20 1.23
CA TYR A 49 -4.50 22.30 1.93
C TYR A 49 -5.59 21.73 1.01
N ASN A 50 -6.23 22.58 0.20
CA ASN A 50 -7.30 22.15 -0.69
C ASN A 50 -6.77 21.30 -1.85
N ASP A 51 -5.67 21.71 -2.46
CA ASP A 51 -5.07 20.98 -3.59
C ASP A 51 -4.58 19.59 -3.16
N PHE A 52 -4.07 19.46 -1.94
CA PHE A 52 -3.72 18.17 -1.36
C PHE A 52 -4.91 17.21 -1.35
N PHE A 53 -6.04 17.61 -0.76
CA PHE A 53 -7.22 16.74 -0.69
C PHE A 53 -7.80 16.44 -2.07
N LEU A 54 -7.78 17.39 -3.00
CA LEU A 54 -8.22 17.16 -4.38
C LEU A 54 -7.28 16.17 -5.11
N ALA A 55 -5.96 16.31 -4.96
CA ALA A 55 -5.00 15.40 -5.57
C ALA A 55 -5.14 13.98 -5.02
N VAL A 56 -5.26 13.83 -3.70
CA VAL A 56 -5.52 12.55 -3.01
C VAL A 56 -6.84 11.94 -3.51
N LEU A 57 -7.91 12.73 -3.54
CA LEU A 57 -9.24 12.29 -3.95
C LEU A 57 -9.23 11.78 -5.39
N PHE A 58 -8.79 12.59 -6.35
CA PHE A 58 -8.83 12.22 -7.76
C PHE A 58 -7.81 11.13 -8.10
N GLY A 59 -6.60 11.20 -7.57
CA GLY A 59 -5.56 10.21 -7.86
C GLY A 59 -5.92 8.83 -7.30
N ASN A 60 -6.39 8.76 -6.06
CA ASN A 60 -6.80 7.48 -5.48
C ASN A 60 -8.13 6.98 -6.04
N LEU A 61 -9.01 7.87 -6.54
CA LEU A 61 -10.21 7.43 -7.25
C LEU A 61 -9.85 6.79 -8.59
N LEU A 62 -8.93 7.40 -9.36
CA LEU A 62 -8.40 6.82 -10.60
C LEU A 62 -7.76 5.45 -10.35
N LEU A 63 -6.91 5.38 -9.31
CA LEU A 63 -6.25 4.13 -8.91
C LEU A 63 -7.26 3.08 -8.43
N GLY A 64 -8.26 3.48 -7.64
CA GLY A 64 -9.35 2.61 -7.19
C GLY A 64 -10.15 2.03 -8.35
N ILE A 65 -10.53 2.86 -9.33
CA ILE A 65 -11.27 2.42 -10.52
C ILE A 65 -10.41 1.44 -11.34
N TYR A 66 -9.15 1.79 -11.59
CA TYR A 66 -8.21 0.94 -12.31
C TYR A 66 -8.06 -0.44 -11.66
N THR A 67 -7.81 -0.47 -10.36
CA THR A 67 -7.64 -1.72 -9.58
C THR A 67 -8.95 -2.49 -9.43
N ALA A 68 -10.10 -1.81 -9.39
CA ALA A 68 -11.41 -2.45 -9.39
C ALA A 68 -11.68 -3.26 -10.65
N PHE A 69 -11.31 -2.75 -11.84
CA PHE A 69 -11.41 -3.51 -13.09
C PHE A 69 -10.53 -4.76 -13.06
N LEU A 70 -9.27 -4.62 -12.64
CA LEU A 70 -8.37 -5.75 -12.48
C LEU A 70 -8.90 -6.76 -11.46
N GLY A 71 -9.46 -6.27 -10.36
CA GLY A 71 -9.98 -7.11 -9.31
C GLY A 71 -11.23 -7.88 -9.71
N TYR A 72 -12.11 -7.26 -10.48
CA TYR A 72 -13.24 -7.95 -11.08
C TYR A 72 -12.78 -9.11 -11.97
N ILE A 73 -11.80 -8.87 -12.86
CA ILE A 73 -11.25 -9.87 -13.77
C ILE A 73 -10.56 -10.99 -12.99
N GLY A 74 -9.72 -10.65 -12.02
CA GLY A 74 -9.01 -11.61 -11.16
C GLY A 74 -9.97 -12.52 -10.41
N ALA A 75 -10.99 -11.97 -9.76
CA ALA A 75 -11.99 -12.76 -9.02
C ALA A 75 -12.89 -13.61 -9.92
N LYS A 76 -13.25 -13.10 -11.12
CA LYS A 76 -14.08 -13.86 -12.08
C LYS A 76 -13.33 -15.04 -12.67
N THR A 77 -12.05 -14.86 -13.02
CA THR A 77 -11.24 -15.89 -13.70
C THR A 77 -10.49 -16.79 -12.72
N GLY A 78 -10.20 -16.32 -11.50
CA GLY A 78 -9.35 -17.01 -10.54
C GLY A 78 -7.85 -16.98 -10.90
N LEU A 79 -7.46 -16.22 -11.94
CA LEU A 79 -6.09 -16.18 -12.47
C LEU A 79 -5.23 -15.10 -11.81
N SER A 80 -3.92 -15.34 -11.77
CA SER A 80 -2.93 -14.33 -11.37
C SER A 80 -2.74 -13.28 -12.47
N THR A 81 -2.21 -12.11 -12.11
CA THR A 81 -1.84 -11.05 -13.04
C THR A 81 -0.93 -11.56 -14.15
N HIS A 82 0.03 -12.44 -13.82
CA HIS A 82 0.95 -13.02 -14.81
C HIS A 82 0.26 -13.98 -15.78
N LEU A 83 -0.73 -14.75 -15.33
CA LEU A 83 -1.53 -15.59 -16.22
C LEU A 83 -2.45 -14.74 -17.11
N LEU A 84 -3.07 -13.69 -16.55
CA LEU A 84 -3.85 -12.71 -17.32
C LEU A 84 -3.00 -12.01 -18.38
N ALA A 85 -1.74 -11.67 -18.07
CA ALA A 85 -0.82 -11.06 -19.03
C ALA A 85 -0.55 -11.95 -20.26
N ARG A 86 -0.61 -13.29 -20.12
CA ARG A 86 -0.48 -14.21 -21.26
C ARG A 86 -1.65 -14.12 -22.24
N TYR A 87 -2.85 -13.78 -21.76
CA TYR A 87 -4.01 -13.58 -22.63
C TYR A 87 -3.89 -12.28 -23.45
N SER A 88 -3.31 -11.24 -22.88
CA SER A 88 -3.15 -9.94 -23.56
C SER A 88 -1.91 -9.88 -24.46
N PHE A 89 -0.79 -10.48 -24.04
CA PHE A 89 0.52 -10.33 -24.70
C PHE A 89 1.07 -11.64 -25.29
N GLY A 90 0.36 -12.76 -25.13
CA GLY A 90 0.87 -14.09 -25.46
C GLY A 90 1.94 -14.58 -24.47
N VAL A 91 2.37 -15.84 -24.62
CA VAL A 91 3.27 -16.51 -23.67
C VAL A 91 4.65 -15.85 -23.58
N LYS A 92 5.24 -15.48 -24.73
CA LYS A 92 6.55 -14.80 -24.77
C LYS A 92 6.42 -13.30 -24.51
N GLY A 93 5.38 -12.66 -25.04
CA GLY A 93 5.17 -11.21 -24.83
C GLY A 93 4.84 -10.86 -23.38
N SER A 94 4.26 -11.79 -22.60
CA SER A 94 4.01 -11.57 -21.17
C SER A 94 5.27 -11.50 -20.31
N TRP A 95 6.45 -11.84 -20.83
CA TRP A 95 7.70 -11.83 -20.07
C TRP A 95 8.08 -10.41 -19.65
N LEU A 96 7.95 -9.43 -20.54
CA LEU A 96 8.27 -8.04 -20.24
C LEU A 96 7.39 -7.46 -19.11
N PRO A 97 6.04 -7.47 -19.19
CA PRO A 97 5.22 -6.97 -18.08
C PRO A 97 5.42 -7.78 -16.80
N SER A 98 5.67 -9.09 -16.90
CA SER A 98 5.96 -9.91 -15.71
C SER A 98 7.29 -9.52 -15.05
N LEU A 99 8.33 -9.23 -15.85
CA LEU A 99 9.63 -8.78 -15.35
C LEU A 99 9.52 -7.40 -14.71
N LEU A 100 8.80 -6.46 -15.32
CA LEU A 100 8.60 -5.12 -14.75
C LEU A 100 7.82 -5.18 -13.43
N LEU A 101 6.72 -5.93 -13.41
CA LEU A 101 5.91 -6.07 -12.20
C LEU A 101 6.66 -6.83 -11.10
N GLY A 102 7.30 -7.94 -11.42
CA GLY A 102 8.10 -8.71 -10.46
C GLY A 102 9.32 -7.92 -9.96
N GLY A 103 10.05 -7.27 -10.87
CA GLY A 103 11.24 -6.48 -10.54
C GLY A 103 10.92 -5.29 -9.63
N THR A 104 9.81 -4.60 -9.86
CA THR A 104 9.36 -3.53 -8.96
C THR A 104 9.00 -4.05 -7.57
N GLN A 105 8.44 -5.26 -7.45
CA GLN A 105 8.19 -5.87 -6.13
C GLN A 105 9.47 -6.21 -5.38
N VAL A 106 10.52 -6.65 -6.07
CA VAL A 106 11.84 -6.88 -5.45
C VAL A 106 12.41 -5.58 -4.90
N GLY A 107 12.30 -4.47 -5.66
CA GLY A 107 12.70 -3.15 -5.19
C GLY A 107 11.91 -2.72 -3.94
N TRP A 108 10.58 -2.85 -3.98
CA TRP A 108 9.72 -2.50 -2.85
C TRP A 108 9.91 -3.38 -1.62
N PHE A 109 10.29 -4.66 -1.81
CA PHE A 109 10.69 -5.52 -0.72
C PHE A 109 11.92 -4.94 0.02
N GLY A 110 12.97 -4.56 -0.72
CA GLY A 110 14.17 -3.95 -0.13
C GLY A 110 13.85 -2.66 0.63
N VAL A 111 13.05 -1.78 0.03
CA VAL A 111 12.59 -0.53 0.69
C VAL A 111 11.77 -0.85 1.94
N GLY A 112 10.81 -1.78 1.87
CA GLY A 112 9.96 -2.15 3.00
C GLY A 112 10.76 -2.71 4.19
N VAL A 113 11.77 -3.54 3.92
CA VAL A 113 12.68 -4.06 4.96
C VAL A 113 13.48 -2.92 5.60
N ALA A 114 13.99 -1.97 4.81
CA ALA A 114 14.71 -0.81 5.34
C ALA A 114 13.82 0.12 6.17
N MET A 115 12.58 0.37 5.73
CA MET A 115 11.59 1.19 6.45
C MET A 115 11.17 0.58 7.79
N PHE A 116 11.33 -0.74 7.96
CA PHE A 116 11.23 -1.37 9.27
C PHE A 116 12.53 -1.27 10.08
N ALA A 117 13.65 -1.66 9.48
CA ALA A 117 14.92 -1.81 10.19
C ALA A 117 15.50 -0.50 10.70
N ILE A 118 15.42 0.59 9.93
CA ILE A 118 16.02 1.88 10.28
C ILE A 118 15.37 2.48 11.54
N PRO A 119 14.03 2.62 11.64
CA PRO A 119 13.39 3.12 12.86
C PRO A 119 13.63 2.22 14.08
N VAL A 120 13.65 0.89 13.91
CA VAL A 120 13.92 -0.06 15.00
C VAL A 120 15.36 0.05 15.48
N SER A 121 16.31 0.17 14.56
CA SER A 121 17.73 0.42 14.86
C SER A 121 17.89 1.67 15.71
N LYS A 122 17.27 2.78 15.30
CA LYS A 122 17.28 4.04 16.06
C LYS A 122 16.68 3.91 17.47
N ALA A 123 15.67 3.05 17.68
CA ALA A 123 15.04 2.86 18.99
C ALA A 123 15.83 1.94 19.92
N THR A 124 16.47 0.90 19.37
CA THR A 124 17.05 -0.19 20.14
C THR A 124 18.57 -0.11 20.22
N GLY A 125 19.20 0.66 19.34
CA GLY A 125 20.66 0.70 19.15
C GLY A 125 21.21 -0.53 18.40
N ILE A 126 20.36 -1.48 17.98
CA ILE A 126 20.79 -2.65 17.20
C ILE A 126 21.22 -2.20 15.80
N ASP A 127 22.30 -2.78 15.27
CA ASP A 127 22.79 -2.49 13.92
C ASP A 127 21.71 -2.71 12.85
N ALA A 128 21.57 -1.74 11.96
CA ALA A 128 20.55 -1.75 10.92
C ALA A 128 20.76 -2.87 9.89
N ASN A 129 22.01 -3.24 9.58
CA ASN A 129 22.28 -4.32 8.63
C ASN A 129 21.87 -5.68 9.19
N ILE A 130 22.10 -5.90 10.49
CA ILE A 130 21.60 -7.09 11.20
C ILE A 130 20.07 -7.13 11.15
N LEU A 131 19.40 -6.02 11.46
CA LEU A 131 17.94 -5.94 11.42
C LEU A 131 17.39 -6.17 10.00
N ILE A 132 18.02 -5.61 8.96
CA ILE A 132 17.67 -5.83 7.56
C ILE A 132 17.79 -7.33 7.21
N ALA A 133 18.93 -7.95 7.55
CA ALA A 133 19.17 -9.36 7.24
C ALA A 133 18.15 -10.28 7.95
N VAL A 134 17.93 -10.08 9.25
CA VAL A 134 17.02 -10.92 10.04
C VAL A 134 15.57 -10.69 9.63
N SER A 135 15.12 -9.44 9.53
CA SER A 135 13.72 -9.15 9.16
C SER A 135 13.41 -9.55 7.71
N GLY A 136 14.35 -9.33 6.77
CA GLY A 136 14.21 -9.81 5.39
C GLY A 136 14.10 -11.33 5.30
N LEU A 137 14.92 -12.06 6.07
CA LEU A 137 14.81 -13.52 6.17
C LEU A 137 13.46 -13.95 6.75
N LEU A 138 13.03 -13.36 7.86
CA LEU A 138 11.75 -13.67 8.49
C LEU A 138 10.56 -13.39 7.57
N MET A 139 10.54 -12.23 6.90
CA MET A 139 9.50 -11.88 5.92
C MET A 139 9.48 -12.88 4.77
N THR A 140 10.64 -13.29 4.26
CA THR A 140 10.74 -14.33 3.22
C THR A 140 10.20 -15.67 3.72
N LEU A 141 10.47 -16.06 4.96
CA LEU A 141 9.94 -17.29 5.55
C LEU A 141 8.42 -17.24 5.73
N THR A 142 7.84 -16.07 6.03
CA THR A 142 6.39 -15.97 6.25
C THR A 142 5.56 -16.30 5.00
N ILE A 143 6.13 -16.13 3.79
CA ILE A 143 5.40 -16.39 2.54
C ILE A 143 5.05 -17.86 2.33
N PHE A 144 5.81 -18.78 2.95
CA PHE A 144 5.54 -20.22 2.88
C PHE A 144 4.21 -20.61 3.56
N PHE A 145 3.69 -19.77 4.47
CA PHE A 145 2.40 -20.00 5.14
C PHE A 145 1.19 -19.48 4.32
N GLY A 146 1.43 -18.87 3.16
CA GLY A 146 0.41 -18.52 2.17
C GLY A 146 -0.60 -17.44 2.60
N ILE A 147 -1.68 -17.30 1.83
CA ILE A 147 -2.68 -16.22 1.99
C ILE A 147 -3.39 -16.22 3.36
N SER A 148 -3.48 -17.37 4.03
CA SER A 148 -4.11 -17.47 5.35
C SER A 148 -3.28 -16.77 6.43
N ALA A 149 -1.95 -16.89 6.39
CA ALA A 149 -1.08 -16.16 7.32
C ALA A 149 -1.13 -14.65 7.09
N LEU A 150 -1.11 -14.22 5.83
CA LEU A 150 -1.29 -12.81 5.46
C LEU A 150 -2.60 -12.25 5.99
N THR A 151 -3.70 -13.02 5.90
CA THR A 151 -5.01 -12.61 6.42
C THR A 151 -4.97 -12.33 7.92
N ILE A 152 -4.39 -13.23 8.72
CA ILE A 152 -4.32 -13.07 10.18
C ILE A 152 -3.48 -11.84 10.53
N LEU A 153 -2.32 -11.69 9.86
CA LEU A 153 -1.45 -10.54 10.07
C LEU A 153 -2.19 -9.23 9.76
N SER A 154 -2.88 -9.14 8.62
CA SER A 154 -3.59 -7.93 8.21
C SER A 154 -4.77 -7.58 9.14
N ILE A 155 -5.49 -8.57 9.68
CA ILE A 155 -6.60 -8.33 10.62
C ILE A 155 -6.12 -7.62 11.89
N VAL A 156 -4.88 -7.85 12.31
CA VAL A 156 -4.27 -7.19 13.48
C VAL A 156 -3.57 -5.88 13.07
N ALA A 157 -2.79 -5.92 12.00
CA ALA A 157 -1.96 -4.79 11.58
C ALA A 157 -2.79 -3.59 11.09
N VAL A 158 -3.87 -3.82 10.32
CA VAL A 158 -4.68 -2.73 9.77
C VAL A 158 -5.31 -1.89 10.89
N PRO A 159 -6.05 -2.45 11.87
CA PRO A 159 -6.57 -1.66 12.98
C PRO A 159 -5.47 -0.95 13.79
N ALA A 160 -4.35 -1.61 14.04
CA ALA A 160 -3.24 -1.00 14.77
C ALA A 160 -2.68 0.24 14.05
N ILE A 161 -2.48 0.15 12.73
CA ILE A 161 -2.00 1.27 11.91
C ILE A 161 -3.03 2.39 11.86
N VAL A 162 -4.33 2.10 11.76
CA VAL A 162 -5.37 3.14 11.83
C VAL A 162 -5.30 3.87 13.16
N ILE A 163 -5.26 3.14 14.28
CA ILE A 163 -5.24 3.75 15.62
C ILE A 163 -3.98 4.60 15.81
N LEU A 164 -2.80 4.03 15.52
CA LEU A 164 -1.53 4.73 15.70
C LEU A 164 -1.37 5.91 14.74
N GLY A 165 -1.78 5.75 13.48
CA GLY A 165 -1.73 6.80 12.48
C GLY A 165 -2.69 7.95 12.80
N SER A 166 -3.93 7.64 13.20
CA SER A 166 -4.87 8.68 13.66
C SER A 166 -4.36 9.42 14.89
N TYR A 167 -3.76 8.71 15.85
CA TYR A 167 -3.14 9.33 17.01
C TYR A 167 -1.94 10.22 16.62
N SER A 168 -1.10 9.76 15.70
CA SER A 168 0.02 10.53 15.14
C SER A 168 -0.45 11.80 14.43
N VAL A 169 -1.54 11.74 13.66
CA VAL A 169 -2.15 12.92 13.03
C VAL A 169 -2.67 13.89 14.09
N TRP A 170 -3.35 13.39 15.12
CA TRP A 170 -3.85 14.24 16.20
C TRP A 170 -2.72 14.98 16.90
N LEU A 171 -1.66 14.27 17.28
CA LEU A 171 -0.44 14.82 17.89
C LEU A 171 0.22 15.89 17.00
N ALA A 172 0.35 15.60 15.70
CA ALA A 172 0.92 16.52 14.72
C ALA A 172 0.10 17.82 14.63
N ILE A 173 -1.23 17.71 14.49
CA ILE A 173 -2.14 18.86 14.39
C ILE A 173 -2.16 19.67 15.69
N SER A 174 -2.22 19.02 16.86
CA SER A 174 -2.22 19.71 18.15
C SER A 174 -0.90 20.43 18.41
N GLY A 175 0.23 19.86 17.98
CA GLY A 175 1.56 20.44 18.16
C GLY A 175 1.77 21.76 17.41
N VAL A 176 1.06 21.97 16.29
CA VAL A 176 1.17 23.19 15.48
C VAL A 176 0.06 24.22 15.71
N GLY A 177 -0.73 24.07 16.78
CA GLY A 177 -1.79 25.02 17.11
C GLY A 177 -3.12 24.79 16.39
N GLY A 178 -3.32 23.62 15.78
CA GLY A 178 -4.61 23.17 15.24
C GLY A 178 -4.74 23.22 13.72
N LEU A 179 -5.88 22.73 13.23
CA LEU A 179 -6.19 22.62 11.79
C LEU A 179 -6.18 23.97 11.05
N GLU A 180 -6.54 25.06 11.72
CA GLU A 180 -6.53 26.39 11.11
C GLU A 180 -5.11 26.85 10.78
N HIS A 181 -4.11 26.49 11.59
CA HIS A 181 -2.72 26.82 11.29
C HIS A 181 -2.22 26.06 10.06
N LEU A 182 -2.55 24.77 9.94
CA LEU A 182 -2.17 23.95 8.78
C LEU A 182 -2.70 24.50 7.46
N LYS A 183 -3.90 25.09 7.44
CA LYS A 183 -4.48 25.71 6.24
C LYS A 183 -3.71 26.95 5.77
N THR A 184 -2.98 27.60 6.68
CA THR A 184 -2.20 28.81 6.38
C THR A 184 -0.77 28.53 5.94
N ILE A 185 -0.32 27.28 6.04
CA ILE A 185 1.03 26.89 5.62
C ILE A 185 1.12 27.00 4.10
N VAL A 186 2.06 27.82 3.64
CA VAL A 186 2.38 27.97 2.21
C VAL A 186 3.58 27.07 1.89
N PRO A 187 3.46 26.19 0.87
CA PRO A 187 4.57 25.39 0.39
C PRO A 187 5.78 26.24 -0.02
N GLN A 188 6.96 25.93 0.52
CA GLN A 188 8.21 26.60 0.13
C GLN A 188 8.62 26.25 -1.30
N THR A 189 8.33 25.02 -1.73
CA THR A 189 8.54 24.52 -3.09
C THR A 189 7.23 23.96 -3.62
N PRO A 190 6.37 24.80 -4.21
CA PRO A 190 5.06 24.36 -4.71
C PRO A 190 5.20 23.26 -5.76
N LEU A 191 4.40 22.21 -5.61
CA LEU A 191 4.21 21.17 -6.61
C LEU A 191 3.09 21.57 -7.56
N ASP A 192 3.29 21.32 -8.85
CA ASP A 192 2.19 21.41 -9.80
C ASP A 192 1.17 20.30 -9.56
N PHE A 193 -0.12 20.62 -9.74
CA PHE A 193 -1.22 19.69 -9.47
C PHE A 193 -1.15 18.43 -10.35
N SER A 194 -0.68 18.56 -11.60
CA SER A 194 -0.52 17.39 -12.49
C SER A 194 0.57 16.44 -11.98
N SER A 195 1.67 17.00 -11.44
CA SER A 195 2.76 16.23 -10.85
C SER A 195 2.31 15.55 -9.56
N ALA A 196 1.48 16.23 -8.75
CA ALA A 196 0.85 15.64 -7.57
C ALA A 196 -0.03 14.44 -7.93
N LEU A 197 -0.87 14.56 -8.97
CA LEU A 197 -1.71 13.45 -9.42
C LEU A 197 -0.87 12.26 -9.91
N ALA A 198 0.23 12.54 -10.63
CA ALA A 198 1.18 11.52 -11.08
C ALA A 198 1.87 10.82 -9.91
N LEU A 199 2.23 11.55 -8.84
CA LEU A 199 2.77 10.96 -7.61
C LEU A 199 1.75 10.07 -6.91
N VAL A 200 0.50 10.52 -6.77
CA VAL A 200 -0.57 9.73 -6.14
C VAL A 200 -0.76 8.41 -6.87
N VAL A 201 -0.97 8.45 -8.19
CA VAL A 201 -1.17 7.23 -8.99
C VAL A 201 0.10 6.39 -9.04
N GLY A 202 1.25 7.02 -9.30
CA GLY A 202 2.55 6.37 -9.45
C GLY A 202 3.02 5.64 -8.20
N SER A 203 2.67 6.15 -7.01
CA SER A 203 3.02 5.53 -5.72
C SER A 203 2.54 4.08 -5.62
N PHE A 204 1.40 3.76 -6.24
CA PHE A 204 0.73 2.46 -6.07
C PHE A 204 0.33 1.77 -7.36
N VAL A 205 0.56 2.36 -8.54
CA VAL A 205 0.19 1.73 -9.82
C VAL A 205 0.81 0.35 -10.01
N SER A 206 2.06 0.15 -9.56
CA SER A 206 2.74 -1.15 -9.64
C SER A 206 2.01 -2.21 -8.79
N ALA A 207 1.82 -1.96 -7.48
CA ALA A 207 1.09 -2.87 -6.60
C ALA A 207 -0.38 -3.03 -7.02
N GLY A 208 -1.00 -1.96 -7.50
CA GLY A 208 -2.35 -1.95 -8.05
C GLY A 208 -2.51 -2.88 -9.25
N THR A 209 -1.50 -2.98 -10.11
CA THR A 209 -1.51 -3.92 -11.25
C THR A 209 -1.56 -5.39 -10.79
N LEU A 210 -1.04 -5.66 -9.59
CA LEU A 210 -1.04 -6.99 -8.96
C LEU A 210 -2.31 -7.27 -8.14
N THR A 211 -3.32 -6.40 -8.20
CA THR A 211 -4.60 -6.60 -7.47
C THR A 211 -5.21 -7.98 -7.72
N ALA A 212 -5.14 -8.48 -8.96
CA ALA A 212 -5.68 -9.78 -9.33
C ALA A 212 -5.06 -10.93 -8.52
N ASP A 213 -3.79 -10.84 -8.12
CA ASP A 213 -3.10 -11.91 -7.39
C ASP A 213 -3.70 -12.18 -6.00
N PHE A 214 -4.27 -11.14 -5.39
CA PHE A 214 -4.91 -11.20 -4.08
C PHE A 214 -6.42 -11.49 -4.21
N VAL A 215 -7.12 -10.75 -5.06
CA VAL A 215 -8.59 -10.83 -5.13
C VAL A 215 -9.10 -12.00 -5.98
N ARG A 216 -8.23 -12.71 -6.72
CA ARG A 216 -8.57 -14.01 -7.35
C ARG A 216 -9.05 -15.07 -6.37
N PHE A 217 -8.73 -14.91 -5.09
CA PHE A 217 -9.26 -15.73 -4.00
C PHE A 217 -10.69 -15.31 -3.58
N GLY A 218 -11.31 -14.31 -4.20
CA GLY A 218 -12.66 -13.84 -3.89
C GLY A 218 -13.77 -14.70 -4.49
N ARG A 219 -14.83 -14.95 -3.70
CA ARG A 219 -16.01 -15.72 -4.15
C ARG A 219 -16.83 -15.01 -5.22
N HIS A 220 -16.94 -13.68 -5.16
CA HIS A 220 -17.78 -12.90 -6.07
C HIS A 220 -17.00 -11.73 -6.68
N ALA A 221 -17.05 -11.61 -8.01
CA ALA A 221 -16.34 -10.56 -8.75
C ALA A 221 -16.84 -9.15 -8.40
N LYS A 222 -18.14 -8.99 -8.12
CA LYS A 222 -18.70 -7.71 -7.65
C LYS A 222 -18.12 -7.28 -6.31
N SER A 223 -17.90 -8.21 -5.40
CA SER A 223 -17.27 -7.90 -4.11
C SER A 223 -15.79 -7.54 -4.26
N ALA A 224 -15.09 -8.09 -5.25
CA ALA A 224 -13.70 -7.75 -5.54
C ALA A 224 -13.53 -6.28 -5.97
N VAL A 225 -14.52 -5.73 -6.70
CA VAL A 225 -14.57 -4.29 -7.03
C VAL A 225 -14.62 -3.44 -5.75
N LEU A 226 -15.53 -3.77 -4.83
CA LEU A 226 -15.66 -3.06 -3.56
C LEU A 226 -14.38 -3.17 -2.73
N ILE A 227 -13.79 -4.37 -2.64
CA ILE A 227 -12.54 -4.61 -1.92
C ILE A 227 -11.40 -3.74 -2.48
N ALA A 228 -11.23 -3.71 -3.80
CA ALA A 228 -10.20 -2.91 -4.46
C ALA A 228 -10.43 -1.40 -4.24
N MET A 229 -11.67 -0.93 -4.38
CA MET A 229 -12.03 0.46 -4.08
C MET A 229 -11.70 0.81 -2.63
N VAL A 230 -12.14 0.01 -1.65
CA VAL A 230 -11.86 0.29 -0.23
C VAL A 230 -10.35 0.34 0.03
N ALA A 231 -9.58 -0.59 -0.53
CA ALA A 231 -8.13 -0.62 -0.34
C ALA A 231 -7.43 0.58 -0.98
N PHE A 232 -7.53 0.74 -2.29
CA PHE A 232 -6.74 1.73 -3.01
C PHE A 232 -7.32 3.15 -2.95
N PHE A 233 -8.64 3.29 -2.82
CA PHE A 233 -9.23 4.61 -2.63
C PHE A 233 -9.15 5.06 -1.17
N LEU A 234 -9.73 4.31 -0.24
CA LEU A 234 -9.79 4.74 1.17
C LEU A 234 -8.48 4.44 1.91
N GLY A 235 -7.95 3.23 1.77
CA GLY A 235 -6.73 2.81 2.46
C GLY A 235 -5.52 3.67 2.08
N ASN A 236 -5.27 3.85 0.78
CA ASN A 236 -4.15 4.69 0.33
C ASN A 236 -4.33 6.17 0.70
N SER A 237 -5.56 6.71 0.63
CA SER A 237 -5.84 8.09 1.06
C SER A 237 -5.53 8.31 2.53
N LEU A 238 -5.87 7.34 3.39
CA LEU A 238 -5.57 7.42 4.81
C LEU A 238 -4.07 7.49 5.08
N MET A 239 -3.28 6.65 4.40
CA MET A 239 -1.82 6.67 4.52
C MET A 239 -1.22 8.00 4.05
N PHE A 240 -1.78 8.61 3.00
CA PHE A 240 -1.32 9.90 2.51
C PHE A 240 -1.61 11.01 3.54
N ILE A 241 -2.77 10.98 4.17
CA ILE A 241 -3.13 11.93 5.24
C ILE A 241 -2.19 11.78 6.43
N PHE A 242 -1.84 10.55 6.83
CA PHE A 242 -0.88 10.30 7.90
C PHE A 242 0.48 10.94 7.60
N GLY A 243 0.99 10.72 6.39
CA GLY A 243 2.24 11.31 5.94
C GLY A 243 2.22 12.83 5.84
N ALA A 244 1.16 13.39 5.28
CA ALA A 244 0.99 14.83 5.11
C ALA A 244 0.95 15.56 6.44
N ALA A 245 0.17 15.06 7.40
CA ALA A 245 0.06 15.68 8.72
C ALA A 245 1.40 15.66 9.46
N GLY A 246 2.10 14.53 9.46
CA GLY A 246 3.42 14.42 10.07
C GLY A 246 4.43 15.38 9.43
N ALA A 247 4.52 15.39 8.09
CA ALA A 247 5.50 16.18 7.38
C ALA A 247 5.24 17.68 7.52
N ALA A 248 3.97 18.10 7.43
CA ALA A 248 3.59 19.50 7.58
C ALA A 248 3.78 20.01 9.02
N ALA A 249 3.64 19.14 10.03
CA ALA A 249 3.73 19.53 11.43
C ALA A 249 5.15 19.46 12.02
N VAL A 250 5.87 18.38 11.79
CA VAL A 250 7.15 18.07 12.44
C VAL A 250 8.27 17.73 11.44
N GLY A 251 8.01 17.86 10.13
CA GLY A 251 8.99 17.57 9.08
C GLY A 251 9.27 16.08 8.84
N GLN A 252 8.49 15.18 9.44
CA GLN A 252 8.64 13.72 9.32
C GLN A 252 7.37 13.09 8.76
N ALA A 253 7.47 12.28 7.72
CA ALA A 253 6.30 11.66 7.11
C ALA A 253 5.90 10.31 7.76
N GLU A 254 6.82 9.64 8.45
CA GLU A 254 6.53 8.33 9.04
C GLU A 254 5.94 8.43 10.45
N ILE A 255 4.88 7.66 10.73
CA ILE A 255 4.24 7.57 12.07
C ILE A 255 5.27 7.34 13.17
N ALA A 256 6.22 6.42 12.96
CA ALA A 256 7.22 6.07 13.96
C ALA A 256 8.16 7.26 14.29
N ASP A 257 8.52 8.06 13.28
CA ASP A 257 9.37 9.23 13.46
C ASP A 257 8.57 10.40 14.04
N VAL A 258 7.32 10.60 13.62
CA VAL A 258 6.42 11.64 14.17
C VAL A 258 6.15 11.42 15.64
N MET A 259 5.86 10.19 16.06
CA MET A 259 5.58 9.87 17.48
C MET A 259 6.82 10.03 18.38
N ARG A 260 8.04 10.00 17.82
CA ARG A 260 9.28 10.26 18.56
C ARG A 260 9.71 11.72 18.58
N ALA A 261 9.22 12.51 17.63
CA ALA A 261 9.51 13.94 17.55
C ALA A 261 8.71 14.77 18.57
N GLN A 262 7.78 14.13 19.29
CA GLN A 262 6.97 14.69 20.37
C GLN A 262 7.64 14.41 21.72
#